data_AF-A0A257LM49-F1
#
_entry.id   AF-A0A257LM49-F1
#
_cell.length_a   1.000
_cell.length_b   1.000
_cell.length_c   1.000
_cell.angle_alpha   90.00
_cell.angle_beta   90.00
_cell.angle_gamma   90.00
#
_symmetry.space_group_name_H-M   'P 1'
#
loop_
_entity.id
_entity.type
_entity.pdbx_description
1 polymer ?
#
loop_
_entity_poly.entity_id
_entity_poly.type
_entity_poly.pdbx_seq_one_letter_code
_entity_poly.pdbx_strand_id
1 'polypeptide(L)'
;SILVAFILMKEFGIQSHIMSLTGIAIAIGVLVDAAIVMTENVIRHCEQEEHKLGRPLTRAETWQVTLDASQHVGRPIFFAMGIIILAFIPIFQLTGQEGKLFHPLAFSKTFAKPGATLLAVTIVPVLCTLLVRGPFHSEERNIVMRFLLKIYDPARDFALTHRKTVLVIAAAILVCA
;
A
#
# COMPACT_ATOMS: atom_id res chain seq x y z
N SER A 1 9.96 7.92 6.19
CA SER A 1 8.98 7.46 7.19
C SER A 1 9.64 6.94 8.46
N ILE A 2 10.62 6.04 8.39
CA ILE A 2 11.33 5.51 9.57
C ILE A 2 12.03 6.62 10.38
N LEU A 3 12.72 7.55 9.72
CA LEU A 3 13.31 8.72 10.38
C LEU A 3 12.27 9.55 11.14
N VAL A 4 11.09 9.78 10.54
CA VAL A 4 9.97 10.48 11.18
C VAL A 4 9.49 9.71 12.42
N ALA A 5 9.44 8.38 12.36
CA ALA A 5 9.09 7.55 13.49
C ALA A 5 10.09 7.70 14.65
N PHE A 6 11.40 7.69 14.38
CA PHE A 6 12.44 7.89 15.39
C PHE A 6 12.40 9.30 16.01
N ILE A 7 12.14 10.33 15.20
CA ILE A 7 11.96 11.71 15.69
C ILE A 7 10.77 11.78 16.67
N LEU A 8 9.62 11.21 16.29
CA LEU A 8 8.44 11.19 17.14
C LEU A 8 8.63 10.32 18.40
N MET A 9 9.29 9.17 18.28
CA MET A 9 9.62 8.36 19.45
C MET A 9 10.50 9.12 20.46
N LYS A 10 11.44 9.94 19.96
CA LYS A 10 12.28 10.79 20.81
C LYS A 10 11.45 11.86 21.54
N GLU A 11 10.52 12.53 20.85
CA GLU A 11 9.66 13.54 21.47
C GLU A 11 8.69 12.96 22.50
N PHE A 12 8.15 11.76 22.24
CA PHE A 12 7.24 11.07 23.16
C PHE A 12 7.96 10.25 24.25
N GLY A 13 9.29 10.33 24.33
CA GLY A 13 10.08 9.64 25.37
C GLY A 13 10.08 8.11 25.27
N ILE A 14 9.75 7.55 24.10
CA ILE A 14 9.69 6.10 23.89
C ILE A 14 11.10 5.58 23.64
N GLN A 15 11.59 4.77 24.59
CA GLN A 15 12.90 4.15 24.48
C GLN A 15 12.96 3.14 23.33
N SER A 16 14.09 3.12 22.61
CA SER A 16 14.34 2.19 21.51
C SER A 16 14.77 0.82 22.04
N HIS A 17 13.81 -0.04 22.33
CA HIS A 17 14.02 -1.44 22.73
C HIS A 17 13.54 -2.41 21.66
N ILE A 18 13.80 -3.71 21.86
CA ILE A 18 13.44 -4.78 20.92
C ILE A 18 11.98 -4.66 20.47
N MET A 19 11.03 -4.44 21.40
CA MET A 19 9.60 -4.34 21.06
C MET A 19 9.25 -3.15 20.16
N SER A 20 9.83 -1.97 20.40
CA SER A 20 9.60 -0.82 19.53
C SER A 20 10.24 -1.02 18.15
N LEU A 21 11.41 -1.67 18.10
CA LEU A 21 12.10 -2.00 16.85
C LEU A 21 11.32 -3.05 16.05
N THR A 22 10.77 -4.06 16.71
CA THR A 22 9.86 -5.06 16.12
C THR A 22 8.62 -4.38 15.53
N GLY A 23 8.06 -3.37 16.21
CA GLY A 23 6.96 -2.59 15.67
C GLY A 23 7.30 -1.89 14.35
N ILE A 24 8.51 -1.32 14.24
CA ILE A 24 9.00 -0.73 12.99
C ILE A 24 9.23 -1.82 11.94
N ALA A 25 9.86 -2.95 12.29
CA ALA A 25 10.13 -4.04 11.37
C ALA A 25 8.84 -4.61 10.73
N ILE A 26 7.80 -4.83 11.54
CA ILE A 26 6.47 -5.25 11.05
C ILE A 26 5.82 -4.14 10.21
N ALA A 27 6.07 -2.87 10.56
CA ALA A 27 5.49 -1.75 9.83
C ALA A 27 6.10 -1.56 8.44
N ILE A 28 7.36 -1.91 8.19
CA ILE A 28 8.05 -1.63 6.91
C ILE A 28 7.24 -2.08 5.69
N GLY A 29 6.69 -3.29 5.70
CA GLY A 29 5.88 -3.79 4.57
C GLY A 29 4.66 -2.91 4.30
N VAL A 30 3.96 -2.49 5.36
CA VAL A 30 2.77 -1.63 5.27
C VAL A 30 3.15 -0.17 4.96
N LEU A 31 4.34 0.28 5.37
CA LEU A 31 4.81 1.65 5.12
C LEU A 31 5.13 1.89 3.64
N VAL A 32 5.54 0.85 2.90
CA VAL A 32 5.91 0.95 1.49
C VAL A 32 4.71 0.68 0.57
N ASP A 33 3.67 -0.01 1.07
CA ASP A 33 2.44 -0.34 0.33
C ASP A 33 1.82 0.88 -0.40
N ALA A 34 1.62 1.99 0.32
CA ALA A 34 1.08 3.21 -0.27
C ALA A 34 1.94 3.78 -1.42
N ALA A 35 3.26 3.65 -1.34
CA ALA A 35 4.17 4.10 -2.38
C ALA A 35 4.12 3.16 -3.61
N ILE A 36 4.02 1.85 -3.38
CA ILE A 36 3.90 0.85 -4.46
C ILE A 36 2.58 1.07 -5.20
N VAL A 37 1.46 1.15 -4.49
CA VAL A 37 0.13 1.36 -5.08
C VAL A 37 0.08 2.66 -5.89
N MET A 38 0.67 3.75 -5.39
CA MET A 38 0.78 5.00 -6.14
C MET A 38 1.60 4.83 -7.42
N THR A 39 2.77 4.19 -7.31
CA THR A 39 3.69 4.00 -8.45
C THR A 39 3.09 3.10 -9.51
N GLU A 40 2.46 1.99 -9.12
CA GLU A 40 1.77 1.05 -10.01
C GLU A 40 0.60 1.73 -10.72
N ASN A 41 -0.19 2.53 -9.99
CA ASN A 41 -1.27 3.30 -10.57
C ASN A 41 -0.77 4.30 -11.63
N VAL A 42 0.34 5.00 -11.36
CA VAL A 42 0.96 5.93 -12.32
C VAL A 42 1.47 5.18 -13.56
N ILE A 43 2.20 4.08 -13.37
CA ILE A 43 2.74 3.26 -14.46
C ILE A 43 1.59 2.74 -15.34
N ARG A 44 0.53 2.22 -14.73
CA ARG A 44 -0.64 1.69 -15.44
C ARG A 44 -1.37 2.76 -16.24
N HIS A 45 -1.53 3.97 -15.70
CA HIS A 45 -2.14 5.08 -16.45
C HIS A 45 -1.25 5.53 -17.61
N CYS A 46 0.07 5.63 -17.40
CA CYS A 46 1.01 5.95 -18.46
C CYS A 46 1.00 4.90 -19.59
N GLU A 47 0.93 3.62 -19.24
CA GLU A 47 0.85 2.53 -20.22
C GLU A 47 -0.45 2.62 -21.07
N GLN A 48 -1.58 2.89 -20.43
CA GLN A 48 -2.86 3.06 -21.12
C GLN A 48 -2.83 4.23 -22.09
N GLU A 49 -2.22 5.35 -21.70
CA GLU A 49 -2.09 6.52 -22.57
C GLU A 49 -1.10 6.28 -23.72
N GLU A 50 0.02 5.58 -23.51
CA GLU A 50 0.91 5.16 -24.60
C GLU A 50 0.22 4.23 -25.60
N HIS A 51 -0.59 3.29 -25.13
CA HIS A 51 -1.38 2.40 -26.00
C HIS A 51 -2.40 3.18 -26.83
N LYS A 52 -3.09 4.16 -26.23
CA LYS A 52 -4.05 5.02 -26.94
C LYS A 52 -3.37 5.90 -28.00
N LEU A 53 -2.20 6.45 -27.68
CA LEU A 53 -1.45 7.34 -28.57
C LEU A 53 -0.62 6.58 -29.62
N GLY A 54 -0.33 5.30 -29.41
CA GLY A 54 0.52 4.48 -30.27
C GLY A 54 1.98 4.94 -30.33
N ARG A 55 2.41 5.81 -29.41
CA ARG A 55 3.76 6.37 -29.31
C ARG A 55 4.16 6.56 -27.84
N PRO A 56 5.46 6.62 -27.54
CA PRO A 56 5.89 6.95 -26.20
C PRO A 56 5.44 8.34 -25.75
N LEU A 57 5.14 8.48 -24.47
CA LEU A 57 4.72 9.75 -23.87
C LEU A 57 5.88 10.75 -23.85
N THR A 58 5.56 12.02 -24.14
CA THR A 58 6.50 13.13 -23.89
C THR A 58 6.55 13.46 -22.40
N ARG A 59 7.61 14.13 -21.95
CA ARG A 59 7.75 14.52 -20.52
C ARG A 59 6.56 15.36 -20.01
N ALA A 60 5.99 16.22 -20.85
CA ALA A 60 4.85 17.04 -20.47
C ALA A 60 3.58 16.19 -20.28
N GLU A 61 3.37 15.21 -21.16
CA GLU A 61 2.25 14.27 -21.08
C GLU A 61 2.40 13.35 -19.87
N THR A 62 3.59 12.78 -19.63
CA THR A 62 3.87 11.95 -18.43
C THR A 62 3.57 12.72 -17.13
N TRP A 63 3.90 14.01 -17.09
CA TRP A 63 3.60 14.86 -15.93
C TRP A 63 2.10 15.01 -15.70
N GLN A 64 1.33 15.28 -16.76
CA GLN A 64 -0.13 15.42 -16.69
C GLN A 64 -0.80 14.11 -16.27
N VAL A 65 -0.42 12.99 -16.89
CA VAL A 65 -0.97 11.67 -16.59
C VAL A 65 -0.64 11.25 -15.15
N THR A 66 0.59 11.51 -14.69
CA THR A 66 0.98 11.21 -13.30
C THR A 66 0.16 12.02 -12.31
N LEU A 67 -0.10 13.30 -12.59
CA LEU A 67 -0.88 14.18 -11.72
C LEU A 67 -2.34 13.70 -11.63
N ASP A 68 -2.94 13.36 -12.77
CA ASP A 68 -4.31 12.85 -12.83
C ASP A 68 -4.46 11.51 -12.09
N ALA A 69 -3.56 10.57 -12.38
CA ALA A 69 -3.49 9.27 -11.71
C ALA A 69 -3.31 9.42 -10.20
N SER A 70 -2.46 10.35 -9.76
CA SER A 70 -2.20 10.58 -8.33
C SER A 70 -3.42 11.17 -7.60
N GLN A 71 -4.21 12.01 -8.26
CA GLN A 71 -5.43 12.58 -7.66
C GLN A 71 -6.51 11.51 -7.42
N HIS A 72 -6.61 10.52 -8.30
CA HIS A 72 -7.57 9.43 -8.15
C HIS A 72 -7.25 8.51 -6.95
N VAL A 73 -5.98 8.24 -6.69
CA VAL A 73 -5.54 7.25 -5.69
C VAL A 73 -5.11 7.87 -4.36
N GLY A 74 -4.80 9.16 -4.34
CA GLY A 74 -4.40 9.87 -3.11
C GLY A 74 -5.45 9.80 -1.99
N ARG A 75 -6.73 10.00 -2.32
CA ARG A 75 -7.82 9.96 -1.33
C ARG A 75 -8.03 8.55 -0.75
N PRO A 76 -8.15 7.48 -1.56
CA PRO A 76 -8.16 6.10 -1.07
C PRO A 76 -6.98 5.73 -0.16
N ILE A 77 -5.75 6.09 -0.53
CA ILE A 77 -4.55 5.81 0.28
C ILE A 77 -4.64 6.46 1.65
N PHE A 78 -5.08 7.73 1.71
CA PHE A 78 -5.21 8.44 2.98
C PHE A 78 -6.24 7.79 3.90
N PHE A 79 -7.42 7.44 3.37
CA PHE A 79 -8.45 6.73 4.14
C PHE A 79 -7.99 5.35 4.60
N ALA A 80 -7.35 4.58 3.72
CA ALA A 80 -6.80 3.27 4.06
C ALA A 80 -5.80 3.39 5.22
N MET A 81 -4.85 4.31 5.14
CA MET A 81 -3.88 4.50 6.22
C MET A 81 -4.54 4.92 7.54
N GLY A 82 -5.56 5.79 7.46
CA GLY A 82 -6.38 6.20 8.60
C GLY A 82 -7.06 5.00 9.27
N ILE A 83 -7.70 4.12 8.49
CA ILE A 83 -8.33 2.89 9.00
C ILE A 83 -7.30 2.01 9.70
N ILE A 84 -6.11 1.80 9.12
CA ILE A 84 -5.08 0.97 9.76
C ILE A 84 -4.55 1.67 11.03
N ILE A 85 -4.56 3.00 11.15
CA ILE A 85 -4.22 3.68 12.41
C ILE A 85 -5.33 3.43 13.46
N LEU A 86 -6.59 3.66 13.08
CA LEU A 86 -7.74 3.48 13.97
C LEU A 86 -7.87 2.03 14.47
N ALA A 87 -7.57 1.05 13.62
CA ALA A 87 -7.58 -0.37 13.97
C ALA A 87 -6.56 -0.73 15.08
N PHE A 88 -5.53 0.10 15.30
CA PHE A 88 -4.55 -0.10 16.37
C PHE A 88 -4.92 0.64 17.67
N ILE A 89 -5.91 1.54 17.66
CA ILE A 89 -6.35 2.24 18.88
C ILE A 89 -6.76 1.29 20.01
N PRO A 90 -7.48 0.17 19.77
CA PRO A 90 -7.88 -0.75 20.83
C PRO A 90 -6.70 -1.35 21.61
N ILE A 91 -5.51 -1.45 21.01
CA ILE A 91 -4.31 -1.98 21.67
C ILE A 91 -3.88 -1.11 22.85
N PHE A 92 -4.17 0.20 22.80
CA PHE A 92 -3.85 1.10 23.91
C PHE A 92 -4.71 0.85 25.16
N GLN A 93 -5.83 0.12 25.03
CA GLN A 93 -6.69 -0.26 26.15
C GLN A 93 -6.18 -1.49 26.91
N LEU A 94 -5.15 -2.19 26.40
CA LEU A 94 -4.58 -3.34 27.09
C LEU A 94 -3.90 -2.88 28.39
N THR A 95 -4.37 -3.43 29.51
CA THR A 95 -3.79 -3.21 30.84
C THR A 95 -2.89 -4.37 31.27
N GLY A 96 -1.96 -4.13 32.20
CA GLY A 96 -1.11 -5.19 32.76
C GLY A 96 0.19 -5.44 32.00
N GLN A 97 0.69 -6.67 32.04
CA GLN A 97 1.96 -7.04 31.38
C GLN A 97 1.85 -6.99 29.85
N GLU A 98 0.71 -7.36 29.28
CA GLU A 98 0.45 -7.30 27.85
C GLU A 98 0.53 -5.85 27.32
N GLY A 99 -0.10 -4.91 28.02
CA GLY A 99 -0.06 -3.49 27.67
C GLY A 99 1.36 -2.93 27.60
N LYS A 100 2.23 -3.25 28.58
CA LYS A 100 3.63 -2.79 28.59
C LYS A 100 4.44 -3.31 27.39
N LEU A 101 4.08 -4.49 26.87
CA LEU A 101 4.74 -5.10 25.73
C LEU A 101 4.25 -4.53 24.41
N PHE A 102 2.93 -4.33 24.27
CA PHE A 102 2.30 -3.95 23.02
C PHE A 102 2.17 -2.42 22.80
N HIS A 103 2.13 -1.60 23.87
CA HIS A 103 2.09 -0.14 23.74
C HIS A 103 3.27 0.40 22.92
N PRO A 104 4.54 0.09 23.24
CA PRO A 104 5.69 0.59 22.48
C PRO A 104 5.67 0.16 21.01
N LEU A 105 5.17 -1.06 20.74
CA LEU A 105 5.01 -1.60 19.38
C LEU A 105 3.93 -0.83 18.60
N ALA A 106 2.80 -0.52 19.23
CA ALA A 106 1.70 0.22 18.61
C ALA A 106 2.09 1.67 18.31
N PHE A 107 2.80 2.34 19.23
CA PHE A 107 3.28 3.71 19.03
C PHE A 107 4.27 3.82 17.87
N SER A 108 5.30 2.96 17.83
CA SER A 108 6.33 3.07 16.79
C SER A 108 5.75 2.88 15.38
N LYS A 109 4.81 1.93 15.22
CA LYS A 109 4.08 1.71 13.96
C LYS A 109 3.15 2.88 13.61
N THR A 110 2.44 3.42 14.60
CA THR A 110 1.46 4.50 14.38
C THR A 110 2.15 5.81 14.01
N PHE A 111 3.28 6.14 14.63
CA PHE A 111 4.06 7.33 14.29
C PHE A 111 4.73 7.27 12.91
N ALA A 112 5.11 6.07 12.45
CA ALA A 112 5.71 5.90 11.14
C ALA A 112 4.73 6.14 9.98
N LYS A 113 3.45 5.81 10.16
CA LYS A 113 2.43 5.82 9.10
C LYS A 113 2.10 7.20 8.52
N PRO A 114 1.81 8.24 9.32
CA PRO A 114 1.56 9.58 8.78
C PRO A 114 2.71 10.09 7.92
N GLY A 115 3.95 9.85 8.38
CA GLY A 115 5.14 10.17 7.60
C GLY A 115 5.21 9.39 6.28
N ALA A 116 4.87 8.10 6.27
CA ALA A 116 4.81 7.31 5.03
C ALA A 116 3.72 7.81 4.07
N THR A 117 2.51 8.08 4.57
CA THR A 117 1.41 8.58 3.73
C THR A 117 1.74 9.94 3.12
N LEU A 118 2.29 10.87 3.91
CA LEU A 118 2.66 12.18 3.39
C LEU A 118 3.70 12.04 2.28
N LEU A 119 4.73 11.23 2.48
CA LEU A 119 5.75 10.95 1.47
C LEU A 119 5.17 10.25 0.22
N ALA A 120 4.24 9.32 0.40
CA ALA A 120 3.59 8.59 -0.69
C ALA A 120 2.67 9.46 -1.54
N VAL A 121 2.03 10.47 -0.96
CA VAL A 121 1.15 11.39 -1.71
C VAL A 121 1.92 12.56 -2.32
N THR A 122 3.05 12.96 -1.73
CA THR A 122 3.81 14.15 -2.19
C THR A 122 5.06 13.78 -2.98
N ILE A 123 5.98 13.02 -2.36
CA ILE A 123 7.30 12.76 -2.92
C ILE A 123 7.23 11.66 -4.00
N VAL A 124 6.44 10.61 -3.78
CA VAL A 124 6.38 9.48 -4.73
C VAL A 124 5.89 9.90 -6.12
N PRO A 125 4.82 10.71 -6.29
CA PRO A 125 4.43 11.19 -7.61
C PRO A 125 5.51 12.02 -8.31
N VAL A 126 6.20 12.87 -7.55
CA VAL A 126 7.31 13.70 -8.08
C VAL A 126 8.49 12.82 -8.50
N LEU A 127 8.82 11.80 -7.73
CA LEU A 127 9.84 10.83 -8.11
C LEU A 127 9.42 10.03 -9.35
N CYS A 128 8.14 9.66 -9.46
CA CYS A 128 7.63 8.97 -10.63
C CYS A 128 7.82 9.81 -11.89
N THR A 129 7.45 11.10 -11.89
CA THR A 129 7.64 11.94 -13.09
C THR A 129 9.11 12.16 -13.48
N LEU A 130 10.02 12.10 -12.52
CA LEU A 130 11.46 12.31 -12.76
C LEU A 130 12.18 11.04 -13.23
N LEU A 131 11.93 9.92 -12.55
CA LEU A 131 12.63 8.64 -12.75
C LEU A 131 11.96 7.75 -13.79
N VAL A 132 10.64 7.79 -13.90
CA VAL A 132 9.91 6.92 -14.82
C VAL A 132 10.09 7.47 -16.23
N ARG A 133 10.93 6.78 -17.01
CA ARG A 133 11.23 7.10 -18.40
C ARG A 133 11.34 5.83 -19.23
N GLY A 134 10.79 5.90 -20.44
CA GLY A 134 10.90 4.83 -21.42
C GLY A 134 9.53 4.26 -21.78
N PRO A 135 9.47 3.44 -22.84
CA PRO A 135 8.21 2.83 -23.26
C PRO A 135 7.70 1.90 -22.16
N PHE A 136 6.48 2.15 -21.73
CA PHE A 136 5.77 1.34 -20.75
C PHE A 136 5.36 0.03 -21.44
N HIS A 137 6.00 -1.06 -21.03
CA HIS A 137 5.67 -2.38 -21.56
C HIS A 137 4.54 -2.96 -20.75
N SER A 138 3.49 -3.44 -21.44
CA SER A 138 2.38 -4.13 -20.81
C SER A 138 2.82 -5.25 -19.88
N GLU A 139 2.20 -5.31 -18.70
CA GLU A 139 2.43 -6.32 -17.67
C GLU A 139 2.37 -7.76 -18.23
N GLU A 140 1.57 -7.98 -19.28
CA GLU A 140 1.43 -9.27 -19.99
C GLU A 140 2.71 -9.76 -20.69
N ARG A 141 3.68 -8.88 -20.96
CA ARG A 141 4.97 -9.31 -21.52
C ARG A 141 5.84 -10.04 -20.51
N ASN A 142 5.59 -9.86 -19.21
CA ASN A 142 6.36 -10.53 -18.18
C ASN A 142 5.90 -11.99 -18.05
N ILE A 143 6.81 -12.93 -18.32
CA ILE A 143 6.52 -14.37 -18.38
C ILE A 143 5.90 -14.87 -17.06
N VAL A 144 6.37 -14.32 -15.94
CA VAL A 144 5.86 -14.64 -14.60
C VAL A 144 4.42 -14.16 -14.44
N MET A 145 4.13 -12.92 -14.82
CA MET A 145 2.78 -12.33 -14.72
C MET A 145 1.79 -13.08 -15.61
N ARG A 146 2.21 -13.46 -16.82
CA ARG A 146 1.38 -14.26 -17.74
C ARG A 146 1.03 -15.64 -17.16
N PHE A 147 1.95 -16.29 -16.45
CA PHE A 147 1.69 -17.56 -15.78
C PHE A 147 0.72 -17.40 -14.60
N LEU A 148 0.91 -16.36 -13.78
CA LEU A 148 0.01 -16.02 -12.68
C LEU A 148 -1.41 -15.72 -13.19
N LEU A 149 -1.55 -14.90 -14.22
CA LEU A 149 -2.84 -14.57 -14.84
C LEU A 149 -3.54 -15.81 -15.40
N LYS A 150 -2.79 -16.72 -16.03
CA LYS A 150 -3.34 -17.99 -16.55
C LYS A 150 -3.97 -18.89 -15.47
N ILE A 151 -3.50 -18.78 -14.23
CA ILE A 151 -4.09 -19.50 -13.07
C ILE A 151 -5.20 -18.67 -12.44
N TYR A 152 -5.01 -17.35 -12.34
CA TYR A 152 -5.94 -16.44 -11.69
C TYR A 152 -7.26 -16.28 -12.47
N ASP A 153 -7.20 -16.07 -13.78
CA ASP A 153 -8.39 -15.85 -14.63
C ASP A 153 -9.41 -17.00 -14.56
N PRO A 154 -9.06 -18.29 -14.71
CA PRO A 154 -10.03 -19.37 -14.60
C PRO A 154 -10.58 -19.52 -13.18
N ALA A 155 -9.76 -19.26 -12.14
CA ALA A 155 -10.22 -19.30 -10.76
C ALA A 155 -11.22 -18.16 -10.47
N ARG A 156 -10.94 -16.96 -10.98
CA ARG A 156 -11.83 -15.79 -10.90
C ARG A 156 -13.16 -16.07 -11.59
N ASP A 157 -13.12 -16.58 -12.82
CA ASP A 157 -14.33 -16.84 -13.60
C ASP A 157 -15.17 -17.96 -12.97
N PHE A 158 -14.53 -19.00 -12.43
CA PHE A 158 -15.23 -20.02 -11.65
C PHE A 158 -15.93 -19.42 -10.41
N ALA A 159 -15.22 -18.55 -9.67
CA ALA A 159 -15.76 -17.91 -8.48
C ALA A 159 -16.94 -16.97 -8.78
N LEU A 160 -16.88 -16.23 -9.89
CA LEU A 160 -17.95 -15.34 -10.33
C LEU A 160 -19.17 -16.12 -10.85
N THR A 161 -18.94 -17.20 -11.59
CA THR A 161 -20.02 -18.05 -12.12
C THR A 161 -20.77 -18.78 -11.01
N HIS A 162 -20.05 -19.25 -9.99
CA HIS A 162 -20.59 -19.96 -8.83
C HIS A 162 -20.68 -19.09 -7.57
N ARG A 163 -21.00 -17.80 -7.71
CA ARG A 163 -20.99 -16.82 -6.60
C ARG A 163 -21.75 -17.29 -5.35
N LYS A 164 -22.89 -17.96 -5.52
CA LYS A 164 -23.69 -18.47 -4.38
C LYS A 164 -22.95 -19.57 -3.64
N THR A 165 -22.35 -20.51 -4.36
CA THR A 165 -21.60 -21.62 -3.78
C THR A 165 -20.35 -21.13 -3.05
N VAL A 166 -19.63 -20.18 -3.64
CA VAL A 166 -18.45 -19.56 -3.01
C VAL A 166 -18.84 -18.83 -1.72
N LEU A 167 -19.94 -18.06 -1.74
CA LEU A 167 -20.43 -17.38 -0.54
C LEU A 167 -20.86 -18.36 0.55
N VAL A 168 -21.56 -19.45 0.19
CA VAL A 168 -21.97 -20.49 1.15
C VAL A 168 -20.75 -21.19 1.75
N ILE A 169 -19.76 -21.54 0.95
CA ILE A 169 -18.52 -22.16 1.44
C ILE A 169 -17.76 -21.20 2.35
N ALA A 170 -17.61 -19.93 1.95
CA ALA A 170 -16.94 -18.92 2.77
C ALA A 170 -17.67 -18.71 4.11
N ALA A 171 -19.01 -18.66 4.10
CA ALA A 171 -19.81 -18.57 5.31
C ALA A 171 -19.68 -19.82 6.18
N ALA A 172 -19.70 -21.01 5.59
CA ALA A 172 -19.52 -22.27 6.31
C ALA A 172 -18.14 -22.33 6.97
N ILE A 173 -17.06 -21.94 6.26
CA ILE A 173 -15.71 -21.86 6.82
C ILE A 173 -15.67 -20.88 7.98
N LEU A 174 -16.28 -19.70 7.86
CA LEU A 174 -16.29 -18.69 8.91
C LEU A 174 -17.08 -19.12 10.16
N VAL A 175 -18.11 -19.95 10.00
CA VAL A 175 -18.86 -20.52 11.14
C VAL A 175 -18.13 -21.70 11.77
N CYS A 176 -17.35 -22.45 10.98
CA CYS A 176 -16.59 -23.60 11.46
C CYS A 176 -15.21 -23.25 12.06
N ALA A 177 -14.64 -22.09 11.72
CA ALA A 177 -13.35 -21.58 12.23
C ALA A 177 -13.52 -20.81 13.55
#